data_AF-B6GUP5-F1
#
_entry.id   AF-B6GUP5-F1
#
_cell.length_a   1.000
_cell.length_b   1.000
_cell.length_c   1.000
_cell.angle_alpha   90.00
_cell.angle_beta   90.00
_cell.angle_gamma   90.00
#
_symmetry.space_group_name_H-M   'P 1'
#
loop_
_entity.id
_entity.type
_entity.pdbx_description
1 polymer ?
#
loop_
_entity_poly.entity_id
_entity_poly.type
_entity_poly.pdbx_seq_one_letter_code
_entity_poly.pdbx_strand_id
1 'polypeptide(L)'
;MATTKLSATKSTSRAINYAEKRAVVKSGLNCDVDYAKSSFKASRELYGKTDGNQGHVIIQAFKPDEVTPEQCNQLGLELAEKFAPNHQVAVYTHNDTDHVHNHIVINSINLETGKKFNNNKQALRDLRDFNDELCRNHGLSVPEKDTARLRYTQTEKAIANPNTKSTAQYSWKDEIREAIDQSQATNIDELKTHLRQYGIEIERVTLKSITYRHLAEDKKVRGRRLGEDYNKGGIEDGFERQIQRRQQKRRTSNRDEATERDTGITQSDWDRFAKDTNELERSRKAAESARFINEKARRDREERIQTERTTRTIINNDRDDGYEL
;
A
#
# COMPACT_ATOMS: atom_id res chain seq x y z
N MET A 1 -2.76 0.56 -4.66
CA MET A 1 -3.66 -0.36 -3.93
C MET A 1 -5.05 -0.01 -4.37
N ALA A 2 -5.84 -1.02 -4.75
CA ALA A 2 -7.20 -0.79 -5.19
C ALA A 2 -8.06 -0.22 -4.05
N THR A 3 -8.91 0.76 -4.35
CA THR A 3 -9.81 1.38 -3.36
C THR A 3 -11.22 1.49 -3.90
N THR A 4 -12.21 1.31 -3.02
CA THR A 4 -13.64 1.44 -3.37
C THR A 4 -14.37 2.42 -2.46
N LYS A 5 -15.27 3.20 -3.07
CA LYS A 5 -16.19 4.12 -2.36
C LYS A 5 -17.61 3.90 -2.87
N LEU A 6 -18.55 3.68 -1.95
CA LEU A 6 -19.97 3.53 -2.23
C LEU A 6 -20.74 4.78 -1.76
N SER A 7 -21.61 5.31 -2.63
CA SER A 7 -22.47 6.45 -2.32
C SER A 7 -23.88 6.26 -2.88
N ALA A 8 -24.88 6.87 -2.24
CA ALA A 8 -26.25 6.88 -2.74
C ALA A 8 -26.47 8.08 -3.68
N THR A 9 -27.30 7.94 -4.71
CA THR A 9 -27.65 9.04 -5.63
C THR A 9 -29.15 9.19 -5.81
N LYS A 10 -29.63 10.43 -5.63
CA LYS A 10 -31.01 10.82 -5.94
C LYS A 10 -31.27 10.91 -7.46
N SER A 11 -30.22 10.86 -8.29
CA SER A 11 -30.36 10.88 -9.75
C SER A 11 -29.30 10.00 -10.40
N THR A 12 -29.72 8.84 -10.91
CA THR A 12 -28.84 7.96 -11.69
C THR A 12 -28.51 8.57 -13.05
N SER A 13 -29.44 9.29 -13.67
CA SER A 13 -29.19 9.99 -14.94
C SER A 13 -28.07 11.04 -14.82
N ARG A 14 -28.03 11.81 -13.72
CA ARG A 14 -26.94 12.76 -13.47
C ARG A 14 -25.61 12.06 -13.22
N ALA A 15 -25.62 10.95 -12.48
CA ALA A 15 -24.42 10.14 -12.25
C ALA A 15 -23.87 9.55 -13.55
N ILE A 16 -24.75 8.99 -14.39
CA ILE A 16 -24.39 8.46 -15.71
C ILE A 16 -23.84 9.58 -16.60
N ASN A 17 -24.54 10.71 -16.75
CA ASN A 17 -24.04 11.82 -17.59
C ASN A 17 -22.65 12.32 -17.15
N TYR A 18 -22.37 12.34 -15.85
CA TYR A 18 -21.05 12.70 -15.33
C TYR A 18 -19.98 11.68 -15.73
N ALA A 19 -20.28 10.39 -15.56
CA ALA A 19 -19.36 9.30 -15.84
C ALA A 19 -19.15 9.08 -17.35
N GLU A 20 -20.22 9.11 -18.15
CA GLU A 20 -20.19 8.86 -19.58
C GLU A 20 -19.31 9.86 -20.34
N LYS A 21 -19.30 11.14 -19.94
CA LYS A 21 -18.60 12.22 -20.65
C LYS A 21 -17.09 12.01 -20.80
N ARG A 22 -16.45 11.29 -19.87
CA ARG A 22 -15.00 11.05 -19.85
C ARG A 22 -14.65 9.57 -19.98
N ALA A 23 -15.64 8.73 -20.29
CA ALA A 23 -15.46 7.30 -20.37
C ALA A 23 -14.63 6.94 -21.61
N VAL A 24 -13.54 6.20 -21.40
CA VAL A 24 -12.76 5.58 -22.48
C VAL A 24 -13.27 4.18 -22.80
N VAL A 25 -13.80 3.48 -21.81
CA VAL A 25 -14.43 2.16 -21.94
C VAL A 25 -15.75 2.17 -21.17
N LYS A 26 -16.77 1.51 -21.72
CA LYS A 26 -18.11 1.42 -21.13
C LYS A 26 -18.66 0.00 -21.25
N SER A 27 -19.36 -0.46 -20.22
CA SER A 27 -20.05 -1.76 -20.21
C SER A 27 -21.28 -1.71 -19.31
N GLY A 28 -22.14 -2.72 -19.42
CA GLY A 28 -23.38 -2.80 -18.66
C GLY A 28 -23.69 -4.22 -18.21
N LEU A 29 -24.28 -4.34 -17.02
CA LEU A 29 -24.86 -5.57 -16.48
C LEU A 29 -26.37 -5.39 -16.41
N ASN A 30 -27.12 -6.32 -17.00
CA ASN A 30 -28.59 -6.29 -17.11
C ASN A 30 -29.15 -4.99 -17.74
N CYS A 31 -28.32 -4.28 -18.51
CA CYS A 31 -28.72 -3.15 -19.33
C CYS A 31 -27.75 -2.96 -20.48
N ASP A 32 -28.28 -2.43 -21.58
CA ASP A 32 -27.43 -1.78 -22.58
C ASP A 32 -26.90 -0.46 -22.00
N VAL A 33 -25.57 -0.31 -22.00
CA VAL A 33 -24.89 0.85 -21.41
C VAL A 33 -25.26 2.15 -22.13
N ASP A 34 -25.50 2.10 -23.44
CA ASP A 34 -25.84 3.28 -24.25
C ASP A 34 -27.25 3.81 -23.95
N TYR A 35 -28.11 2.91 -23.49
CA TYR A 35 -29.48 3.22 -23.08
C TYR A 35 -29.67 3.13 -21.56
N ALA A 36 -28.59 3.12 -20.76
CA ALA A 36 -28.69 2.93 -19.31
C ALA A 36 -29.61 3.96 -18.64
N LYS A 37 -29.60 5.22 -19.10
CA LYS A 37 -30.43 6.30 -18.53
C LYS A 37 -31.93 6.02 -18.68
N SER A 38 -32.37 5.67 -19.88
CA SER A 38 -33.78 5.38 -20.17
C SER A 38 -34.19 4.05 -19.57
N SER A 39 -33.34 3.02 -19.70
CA SER A 39 -33.58 1.68 -19.16
C SER A 39 -33.76 1.70 -17.63
N PHE A 40 -32.88 2.40 -16.90
CA PHE A 40 -32.96 2.51 -15.45
C PHE A 40 -34.21 3.26 -14.99
N LYS A 41 -34.64 4.26 -15.78
CA LYS A 41 -35.85 5.03 -15.49
C LYS A 41 -37.09 4.16 -15.73
N ALA A 42 -37.17 3.48 -16.87
CA ALA A 42 -38.29 2.62 -17.23
C ALA A 42 -38.50 1.49 -16.20
N SER A 43 -37.41 0.86 -15.73
CA SER A 43 -37.53 -0.17 -14.68
C SER A 43 -38.02 0.42 -13.35
N ARG A 44 -37.53 1.58 -12.92
CA ARG A 44 -38.07 2.24 -11.71
C ARG A 44 -39.54 2.61 -11.83
N GLU A 45 -39.98 3.04 -13.02
CA GLU A 45 -41.38 3.35 -13.30
C GLU A 45 -42.25 2.08 -13.26
N LEU A 46 -41.78 0.97 -13.85
CA LEU A 46 -42.46 -0.31 -13.83
C LEU A 46 -42.78 -0.81 -12.42
N TYR A 47 -41.85 -0.65 -11.48
CA TYR A 47 -42.05 -1.04 -10.07
C TYR A 47 -42.67 0.05 -9.19
N GLY A 48 -43.03 1.21 -9.76
CA GLY A 48 -43.59 2.35 -9.01
C GLY A 48 -42.63 2.93 -7.96
N LYS A 49 -41.31 2.87 -8.21
CA LYS A 49 -40.24 3.28 -7.28
C LYS A 49 -39.44 4.46 -7.81
N THR A 50 -40.12 5.52 -8.22
CA THR A 50 -39.51 6.72 -8.82
C THR A 50 -39.03 7.75 -7.79
N ASP A 51 -39.41 7.58 -6.53
CA ASP A 51 -39.15 8.50 -5.42
C ASP A 51 -37.84 8.23 -4.67
N GLY A 52 -37.30 9.26 -4.01
CA GLY A 52 -36.15 9.14 -3.12
C GLY A 52 -34.85 8.74 -3.83
N ASN A 53 -34.15 7.74 -3.28
CA ASN A 53 -32.87 7.28 -3.83
C ASN A 53 -33.08 6.45 -5.11
N GLN A 54 -32.50 6.90 -6.22
CA GLN A 54 -32.67 6.27 -7.53
C GLN A 54 -31.58 5.22 -7.82
N GLY A 55 -30.49 5.22 -7.07
CA GLY A 55 -29.42 4.24 -7.25
C GLY A 55 -28.22 4.50 -6.36
N HIS A 56 -27.13 3.85 -6.71
CA HIS A 56 -25.87 3.91 -6.01
C HIS A 56 -24.72 4.08 -6.99
N VAL A 57 -23.64 4.72 -6.55
CA VAL A 57 -22.42 4.90 -7.33
C VAL A 57 -21.27 4.31 -6.54
N ILE A 58 -20.54 3.40 -7.18
CA ILE A 58 -19.26 2.89 -6.71
C ILE A 58 -18.16 3.57 -7.54
N ILE A 59 -17.18 4.14 -6.87
CA ILE A 59 -15.90 4.53 -7.48
C ILE A 59 -14.90 3.47 -7.09
N GLN A 60 -14.30 2.82 -8.08
CA GLN A 60 -13.25 1.81 -7.91
C GLN A 60 -12.00 2.32 -8.60
N ALA A 61 -10.91 2.54 -7.86
CA ALA A 61 -9.67 3.08 -8.39
C ALA A 61 -8.51 2.13 -8.13
N PHE A 62 -7.59 2.02 -9.07
CA PHE A 62 -6.42 1.14 -9.01
C PHE A 62 -5.12 1.94 -8.91
N LYS A 63 -4.00 1.29 -8.58
CA LYS A 63 -2.68 1.95 -8.57
C LYS A 63 -2.33 2.39 -10.01
N PRO A 64 -1.52 3.45 -10.22
CA PRO A 64 -0.97 3.73 -11.54
C PRO A 64 -0.26 2.49 -12.10
N ASP A 65 -0.36 2.29 -13.41
CA ASP A 65 0.32 1.25 -14.17
C ASP A 65 -0.01 -0.20 -13.77
N GLU A 66 -1.06 -0.41 -12.96
CA GLU A 66 -1.46 -1.74 -12.48
C GLU A 66 -2.54 -2.39 -13.36
N VAL A 67 -3.36 -1.59 -14.03
CA VAL A 67 -4.42 -2.08 -14.94
C VAL A 67 -4.55 -1.18 -16.16
N THR A 68 -4.87 -1.78 -17.30
CA THR A 68 -5.33 -1.04 -18.49
C THR A 68 -6.80 -0.58 -18.33
N PRO A 69 -7.28 0.40 -19.10
CA PRO A 69 -8.70 0.78 -19.09
C PRO A 69 -9.66 -0.38 -19.35
N GLU A 70 -9.31 -1.30 -20.26
CA GLU A 70 -10.13 -2.46 -20.61
C GLU A 70 -10.20 -3.44 -19.43
N GLN A 71 -9.05 -3.76 -18.81
CA GLN A 71 -9.00 -4.60 -17.61
C GLN A 71 -9.72 -3.95 -16.43
N CYS A 72 -9.55 -2.65 -16.24
CA CYS A 72 -10.26 -1.91 -15.21
C CYS A 72 -11.78 -2.05 -15.42
N ASN A 73 -12.27 -1.84 -16.64
CA ASN A 73 -13.69 -2.00 -16.94
C ASN A 73 -14.21 -3.41 -16.63
N GLN A 74 -13.47 -4.43 -17.06
CA GLN A 74 -13.80 -5.84 -16.83
C GLN A 74 -13.88 -6.18 -15.33
N LEU A 75 -12.91 -5.71 -14.54
CA LEU A 75 -12.93 -5.85 -13.08
C LEU A 75 -14.13 -5.13 -12.44
N GLY A 76 -14.55 -3.99 -13.00
CA GLY A 76 -15.75 -3.28 -12.58
C GLY A 76 -17.02 -4.09 -12.84
N LEU A 77 -17.08 -4.81 -13.96
CA LEU A 77 -18.20 -5.68 -14.32
C LEU A 77 -18.26 -6.93 -13.41
N GLU A 78 -17.14 -7.62 -13.21
CA GLU A 78 -17.05 -8.77 -12.30
C GLU A 78 -17.43 -8.38 -10.86
N LEU A 79 -17.01 -7.19 -10.41
CA LEU A 79 -17.42 -6.65 -9.12
C LEU A 79 -18.94 -6.42 -9.06
N ALA A 80 -19.53 -5.88 -10.13
CA ALA A 80 -20.96 -5.63 -10.23
C ALA A 80 -21.78 -6.94 -10.23
N GLU A 81 -21.32 -7.97 -10.95
CA GLU A 81 -21.95 -9.29 -10.99
C GLU A 81 -21.97 -9.94 -9.60
N LYS A 82 -20.88 -9.83 -8.85
CA LYS A 82 -20.84 -10.40 -7.49
C LYS A 82 -21.63 -9.58 -6.47
N PHE A 83 -21.56 -8.25 -6.57
CA PHE A 83 -22.12 -7.35 -5.57
C PHE A 83 -23.61 -7.03 -5.78
N ALA A 84 -24.05 -6.95 -7.04
CA ALA A 84 -25.41 -6.55 -7.41
C ALA A 84 -25.94 -7.33 -8.64
N PRO A 85 -25.94 -8.69 -8.61
CA PRO A 85 -26.23 -9.54 -9.77
C PRO A 85 -27.60 -9.27 -10.41
N ASN A 86 -28.61 -8.97 -9.59
CA ASN A 86 -30.00 -8.81 -10.04
C ASN A 86 -30.39 -7.33 -10.18
N HIS A 87 -29.40 -6.44 -10.28
CA HIS A 87 -29.61 -5.01 -10.53
C HIS A 87 -29.09 -4.64 -11.92
N GLN A 88 -29.63 -3.56 -12.46
CA GLN A 88 -29.04 -2.95 -13.65
C GLN A 88 -27.84 -2.10 -13.25
N VAL A 89 -26.71 -2.29 -13.91
CA VAL A 89 -25.46 -1.60 -13.60
C VAL A 89 -24.80 -1.09 -14.87
N ALA A 90 -24.32 0.14 -14.86
CA ALA A 90 -23.53 0.71 -15.93
C ALA A 90 -22.13 1.06 -15.41
N VAL A 91 -21.09 0.59 -16.10
CA VAL A 91 -19.68 0.78 -15.74
C VAL A 91 -19.04 1.70 -16.77
N TYR A 92 -18.42 2.77 -16.29
CA TYR A 92 -17.70 3.74 -17.10
C TYR A 92 -16.27 3.88 -16.58
N THR A 93 -15.29 3.63 -17.43
CA THR A 93 -13.87 3.68 -17.05
C THR A 93 -13.25 4.99 -17.49
N HIS A 94 -12.58 5.67 -16.57
CA HIS A 94 -11.87 6.92 -16.79
C HIS A 94 -10.36 6.66 -16.75
N ASN A 95 -9.64 7.36 -17.62
CA ASN A 95 -8.17 7.36 -17.71
C ASN A 95 -7.65 8.80 -17.84
N ASP A 96 -8.36 9.77 -17.25
CA ASP A 96 -8.10 11.21 -17.33
C ASP A 96 -7.24 11.73 -16.16
N THR A 97 -6.82 10.84 -15.26
CA THR A 97 -5.97 11.14 -14.09
C THR A 97 -4.83 10.13 -14.01
N ASP A 98 -3.90 10.31 -13.06
CA ASP A 98 -2.80 9.36 -12.80
C ASP A 98 -3.28 7.92 -12.45
N HIS A 99 -4.57 7.74 -12.18
CA HIS A 99 -5.16 6.45 -11.85
C HIS A 99 -6.31 6.09 -12.80
N VAL A 100 -6.25 4.88 -13.35
CA VAL A 100 -7.39 4.27 -14.03
C VAL A 100 -8.46 3.92 -12.99
N HIS A 101 -9.70 4.35 -13.23
CA HIS A 101 -10.78 4.13 -12.28
C HIS A 101 -12.14 3.95 -12.95
N ASN A 102 -13.02 3.20 -12.30
CA ASN A 102 -14.40 2.99 -12.71
C ASN A 102 -15.37 3.86 -11.94
N HIS A 103 -16.34 4.39 -12.66
CA HIS A 103 -17.62 4.85 -12.16
C HIS A 103 -18.68 3.79 -12.46
N ILE A 104 -19.11 3.06 -11.43
CA ILE A 104 -20.10 1.99 -11.52
C ILE A 104 -21.42 2.52 -10.95
N VAL A 105 -22.43 2.67 -11.80
CA VAL A 105 -23.75 3.19 -11.42
C VAL A 105 -24.75 2.04 -11.35
N ILE A 106 -25.25 1.76 -10.15
CA ILE A 106 -26.22 0.69 -9.86
C ILE A 106 -27.61 1.30 -9.76
N ASN A 107 -28.58 0.74 -10.48
CA ASN A 107 -30.00 1.10 -10.33
C ASN A 107 -30.54 0.63 -8.97
N SER A 108 -31.40 1.42 -8.34
CA SER A 108 -31.92 1.07 -7.03
C SER A 108 -32.75 -0.21 -7.02
N ILE A 109 -33.34 -0.61 -8.15
CA ILE A 109 -34.30 -1.71 -8.18
C ILE A 109 -33.65 -3.04 -8.51
N ASN A 110 -33.99 -4.04 -7.69
CA ASN A 110 -33.74 -5.43 -7.97
C ASN A 110 -34.79 -5.94 -8.98
N LEU A 111 -34.32 -6.47 -10.11
CA LEU A 111 -35.15 -6.86 -11.26
C LEU A 111 -36.07 -8.05 -10.98
N GLU A 112 -35.77 -8.86 -9.97
CA GLU A 112 -36.62 -10.01 -9.61
C GLU A 112 -37.66 -9.62 -8.55
N THR A 113 -37.22 -8.91 -7.51
CA THR A 113 -38.04 -8.65 -6.32
C THR A 113 -38.71 -7.29 -6.31
N GLY A 114 -38.30 -6.36 -7.18
CA GLY A 114 -38.76 -4.97 -7.17
C GLY A 114 -38.32 -4.14 -5.95
N LYS A 115 -37.53 -4.73 -5.04
CA LYS A 115 -37.06 -4.07 -3.82
C LYS A 115 -35.88 -3.14 -4.12
N LYS A 116 -35.75 -2.07 -3.32
CA LYS A 116 -34.63 -1.13 -3.42
C LYS A 116 -33.36 -1.74 -2.80
N PHE A 117 -32.20 -1.46 -3.40
CA PHE A 117 -30.88 -1.85 -2.93
C PHE A 117 -30.62 -1.29 -1.52
N ASN A 118 -30.14 -2.14 -0.61
CA ASN A 118 -29.89 -1.78 0.78
C ASN A 118 -28.43 -1.40 1.00
N ASN A 119 -28.11 -0.11 0.88
CA ASN A 119 -26.78 0.43 1.17
C ASN A 119 -26.57 0.63 2.68
N ASN A 120 -26.24 -0.45 3.39
CA ASN A 120 -25.93 -0.44 4.82
C ASN A 120 -24.41 -0.62 5.08
N LYS A 121 -24.01 -0.59 6.35
CA LYS A 121 -22.59 -0.81 6.74
C LYS A 121 -22.07 -2.20 6.34
N GLN A 122 -22.95 -3.20 6.21
CA GLN A 122 -22.58 -4.54 5.75
C GLN A 122 -22.28 -4.53 4.27
N ALA A 123 -23.13 -3.93 3.44
CA ALA A 123 -22.90 -3.76 2.01
C ALA A 123 -21.57 -3.04 1.71
N LEU A 124 -21.19 -2.04 2.52
CA LEU A 124 -19.87 -1.41 2.38
C LEU A 124 -18.70 -2.35 2.72
N ARG A 125 -18.88 -3.26 3.69
CA ARG A 125 -17.87 -4.30 4.01
C ARG A 125 -17.79 -5.33 2.89
N ASP A 126 -18.95 -5.85 2.46
CA ASP A 126 -19.03 -6.84 1.38
C ASP A 126 -18.40 -6.31 0.09
N LEU A 127 -18.67 -5.05 -0.27
CA LEU A 127 -18.05 -4.39 -1.43
C LEU A 127 -16.52 -4.38 -1.34
N ARG A 128 -15.97 -4.07 -0.16
CA ARG A 128 -14.51 -4.05 0.04
C ARG A 128 -13.94 -5.46 -0.02
N ASP A 129 -14.61 -6.41 0.62
CA ASP A 129 -14.16 -7.80 0.67
C ASP A 129 -14.16 -8.42 -0.73
N PHE A 130 -15.21 -8.19 -1.53
CA PHE A 130 -15.29 -8.63 -2.92
C PHE A 130 -14.26 -7.96 -3.82
N ASN A 131 -14.05 -6.64 -3.67
CA ASN A 131 -13.00 -5.96 -4.42
C ASN A 131 -11.60 -6.49 -4.07
N ASP A 132 -11.33 -6.71 -2.78
CA ASP A 132 -10.05 -7.24 -2.32
C ASP A 132 -9.82 -8.67 -2.83
N GLU A 133 -10.84 -9.53 -2.78
CA GLU A 133 -10.78 -10.88 -3.32
C GLU A 133 -10.54 -10.87 -4.84
N LEU A 134 -11.28 -10.04 -5.57
CA LEU A 134 -11.12 -9.85 -7.01
C LEU A 134 -9.69 -9.41 -7.35
N CYS A 135 -9.17 -8.41 -6.64
CA CYS A 135 -7.80 -7.95 -6.83
C CYS A 135 -6.77 -9.06 -6.57
N ARG A 136 -6.94 -9.87 -5.50
CA ARG A 136 -6.03 -11.02 -5.25
C ARG A 136 -6.07 -12.05 -6.36
N ASN A 137 -7.26 -12.38 -6.86
CA ASN A 137 -7.43 -13.38 -7.92
C ASN A 137 -6.77 -12.96 -9.24
N HIS A 138 -6.72 -11.65 -9.50
CA HIS A 138 -6.07 -11.07 -10.69
C HIS A 138 -4.62 -10.62 -10.43
N GLY A 139 -4.03 -10.96 -9.28
CA GLY A 139 -2.62 -10.63 -8.96
C GLY A 139 -2.35 -9.15 -8.67
N LEU A 140 -3.39 -8.39 -8.32
CA LEU A 140 -3.32 -6.95 -8.07
C LEU A 140 -3.08 -6.62 -6.59
N SER A 141 -2.59 -5.41 -6.33
CA SER A 141 -2.23 -4.91 -5.01
C SER A 141 -3.48 -4.60 -4.16
N VAL A 142 -3.61 -5.30 -3.05
CA VAL A 142 -4.70 -5.11 -2.09
C VAL A 142 -4.22 -4.34 -0.86
N PRO A 143 -5.03 -3.44 -0.28
CA PRO A 143 -4.73 -2.84 1.01
C PRO A 143 -4.55 -3.91 2.09
N GLU A 144 -3.44 -3.86 2.83
CA GLU A 144 -3.34 -4.65 4.06
C GLU A 144 -4.39 -4.16 5.07
N LYS A 145 -5.25 -5.07 5.51
CA LYS A 145 -6.26 -4.76 6.52
C LYS A 145 -5.57 -4.59 7.86
N ASP A 146 -5.66 -3.38 8.41
CA ASP A 146 -5.30 -3.04 9.80
C ASP A 146 -3.81 -3.12 10.20
N THR A 147 -2.85 -3.16 9.27
CA THR A 147 -1.40 -3.24 9.59
C THR A 147 -0.66 -1.89 9.57
N ALA A 148 -1.35 -0.78 9.31
CA ALA A 148 -0.69 0.51 9.26
C ALA A 148 -0.10 0.89 10.63
N ARG A 149 1.23 0.74 10.79
CA ARG A 149 2.02 1.15 11.96
C ARG A 149 1.63 2.55 12.43
N LEU A 150 1.51 3.47 11.47
CA LEU A 150 1.05 4.84 11.66
C LEU A 150 -0.23 5.05 10.85
N ARG A 151 -1.29 5.56 11.50
CA ARG A 151 -2.51 5.95 10.79
C ARG A 151 -2.59 7.47 10.75
N TYR A 152 -2.59 7.97 9.52
CA TYR A 152 -2.98 9.34 9.22
C TYR A 152 -4.42 9.39 8.69
N THR A 153 -5.28 10.23 9.26
CA THR A 153 -6.62 10.52 8.70
C THR A 153 -6.50 11.24 7.35
N GLN A 154 -7.56 11.24 6.53
CA GLN A 154 -7.57 11.95 5.23
C GLN A 154 -7.21 13.44 5.38
N THR A 155 -7.61 14.06 6.48
CA THR A 155 -7.24 15.45 6.83
C THR A 155 -5.75 15.58 7.17
N GLU A 156 -5.15 14.55 7.79
CA GLU A 156 -3.73 14.50 8.12
C GLU A 156 -2.86 14.37 6.85
N LYS A 157 -3.28 13.57 5.86
CA LYS A 157 -2.58 13.46 4.57
C LYS A 157 -2.60 14.75 3.74
N ALA A 158 -3.68 15.53 3.83
CA ALA A 158 -3.79 16.81 3.12
C ALA A 158 -2.88 17.90 3.70
N ILE A 159 -2.41 17.73 4.95
CA ILE A 159 -1.64 18.74 5.69
C ILE A 159 -0.15 18.37 5.81
N ALA A 160 0.21 17.11 5.56
CA ALA A 160 1.59 16.69 5.31
C ALA A 160 2.17 17.18 3.96
N ASN A 161 1.38 17.87 3.13
CA ASN A 161 1.88 18.55 1.95
C ASN A 161 2.72 19.77 2.39
N PRO A 162 4.00 19.89 1.97
CA PRO A 162 4.91 20.95 2.42
C PRO A 162 4.44 22.38 2.06
N ASN A 163 3.38 22.52 1.26
CA ASN A 163 2.78 23.81 0.86
C ASN A 163 1.58 24.26 1.70
N THR A 164 1.09 23.48 2.66
CA THR A 164 -0.10 23.85 3.44
C THR A 164 0.29 24.34 4.84
N LYS A 165 0.36 25.67 5.01
CA LYS A 165 0.53 26.33 6.32
C LYS A 165 -0.68 26.06 7.23
N SER A 166 -0.69 24.93 7.92
CA SER A 166 -1.59 24.65 9.05
C SER A 166 -0.82 23.91 10.13
N THR A 167 0.05 24.64 10.83
CA THR A 167 0.95 24.14 11.89
C THR A 167 0.25 23.83 13.22
N ALA A 168 -1.00 24.28 13.44
CA ALA A 168 -1.63 24.22 14.77
C ALA A 168 -2.42 22.92 15.08
N GLN A 169 -2.96 22.20 14.07
CA GLN A 169 -3.89 21.10 14.35
C GLN A 169 -3.20 19.74 14.59
N TYR A 170 -1.95 19.58 14.13
CA TYR A 170 -1.23 18.30 14.09
C TYR A 170 -0.14 18.13 15.14
N SER A 171 0.35 19.24 15.70
CA SER A 171 1.34 19.26 16.77
C SER A 171 0.97 18.30 17.90
N TRP A 172 -0.24 18.43 18.46
CA TRP A 172 -0.61 17.70 19.68
C TRP A 172 -0.81 16.18 19.52
N LYS A 173 -1.15 15.68 18.31
CA LYS A 173 -1.24 14.21 18.09
C LYS A 173 0.14 13.61 17.87
N ASP A 174 1.02 14.34 17.19
CA ASP A 174 2.41 13.94 17.01
C ASP A 174 3.16 14.05 18.34
N GLU A 175 2.88 15.05 19.18
CA GLU A 175 3.35 15.13 20.57
C GLU A 175 2.95 13.89 21.38
N ILE A 176 1.72 13.37 21.20
CA ILE A 176 1.33 12.10 21.84
C ILE A 176 2.14 10.92 21.30
N ARG A 177 2.37 10.84 19.99
CA ARG A 177 3.17 9.76 19.39
C ARG A 177 4.61 9.81 19.89
N GLU A 178 5.22 10.98 19.86
CA GLU A 178 6.58 11.23 20.30
C GLU A 178 6.76 10.94 21.80
N ALA A 179 5.84 11.40 22.65
CA ALA A 179 5.89 11.11 24.08
C ALA A 179 5.76 9.61 24.40
N ILE A 180 5.01 8.86 23.57
CA ILE A 180 4.92 7.40 23.67
C ILE A 180 6.23 6.75 23.18
N ASP A 181 6.77 7.17 22.03
CA ASP A 181 7.98 6.60 21.43
C ASP A 181 9.23 6.85 22.28
N GLN A 182 9.29 7.99 22.97
CA GLN A 182 10.34 8.29 23.94
C GLN A 182 10.18 7.50 25.25
N SER A 183 8.98 7.01 25.55
CA SER A 183 8.71 6.29 26.80
C SER A 183 9.46 4.96 26.84
N GLN A 184 10.20 4.77 27.94
CA GLN A 184 10.87 3.50 28.25
C GLN A 184 10.08 2.68 29.27
N ALA A 185 8.77 2.95 29.39
CA ALA A 185 7.87 2.26 30.30
C ALA A 185 7.77 0.77 29.99
N THR A 186 7.59 -0.03 31.03
CA THR A 186 7.40 -1.49 30.96
C THR A 186 6.01 -1.94 31.39
N ASN A 187 5.17 -0.99 31.80
CA ASN A 187 3.78 -1.22 32.16
C ASN A 187 2.96 0.07 31.98
N ILE A 188 1.63 -0.07 32.04
CA ILE A 188 0.70 1.05 31.82
C ILE A 188 0.86 2.17 32.86
N ASP A 189 1.19 1.85 34.11
CA ASP A 189 1.28 2.87 35.16
C ASP A 189 2.57 3.68 35.06
N GLU A 190 3.68 3.04 34.67
CA GLU A 190 4.91 3.73 34.25
C GLU A 190 4.64 4.63 33.03
N LEU A 191 3.89 4.13 32.05
CA LEU A 191 3.53 4.90 30.86
C LEU A 191 2.68 6.12 31.21
N LYS A 192 1.67 5.97 32.08
CA LYS A 192 0.87 7.10 32.59
C LYS A 192 1.76 8.15 33.24
N THR A 193 2.71 7.72 34.05
CA THR A 193 3.61 8.63 34.76
C THR A 193 4.50 9.40 33.79
N HIS A 194 5.05 8.71 32.79
CA HIS A 194 5.85 9.34 31.74
C HIS A 194 5.03 10.33 30.91
N LEU A 195 3.86 9.91 30.40
CA LEU A 195 3.02 10.76 29.56
C LEU A 195 2.53 12.03 30.28
N ARG A 196 2.29 11.95 31.59
CA ARG A 196 1.93 13.12 32.40
C ARG A 196 3.00 14.22 32.38
N GLN A 197 4.28 13.87 32.23
CA GLN A 197 5.38 14.84 32.12
C GLN A 197 5.30 15.66 30.83
N TYR A 198 4.70 15.10 29.78
CA TYR A 198 4.48 15.76 28.49
C TYR A 198 3.07 16.37 28.39
N GLY A 199 2.34 16.51 29.51
CA GLY A 199 0.99 17.06 29.49
C GLY A 199 -0.06 16.13 28.84
N ILE A 200 0.20 14.82 28.83
CA ILE A 200 -0.68 13.81 28.22
C ILE A 200 -1.20 12.85 29.30
N GLU A 201 -2.51 12.61 29.30
CA GLU A 201 -3.15 11.67 30.23
C GLU A 201 -3.75 10.46 29.50
N ILE A 202 -3.59 9.27 30.08
CA ILE A 202 -4.36 8.09 29.67
C ILE A 202 -5.70 8.11 30.40
N GLU A 203 -6.74 8.56 29.70
CA GLU A 203 -8.07 8.73 30.28
C GLU A 203 -8.81 7.38 30.44
N ARG A 204 -8.65 6.48 29.48
CA ARG A 204 -9.36 5.19 29.52
C ARG A 204 -8.55 4.08 28.88
N VAL A 205 -8.40 2.98 29.62
CA VAL A 205 -7.90 1.70 29.10
C VAL A 205 -9.06 0.72 29.04
N THR A 206 -9.27 0.11 27.87
CA THR A 206 -10.26 -0.96 27.65
C THR A 206 -9.55 -2.23 27.23
N LEU A 207 -10.27 -3.35 27.14
CA LEU A 207 -9.69 -4.63 26.70
C LEU A 207 -8.99 -4.55 25.33
N LYS A 208 -9.46 -3.67 24.42
CA LYS A 208 -8.98 -3.58 23.03
C LYS A 208 -8.38 -2.23 22.63
N SER A 209 -8.49 -1.20 23.46
CA SER A 209 -7.97 0.13 23.09
C SER A 209 -7.63 1.02 24.28
N ILE A 210 -6.67 1.92 24.06
CA ILE A 210 -6.28 3.01 24.98
C ILE A 210 -6.80 4.34 24.42
N THR A 211 -7.21 5.26 25.29
CA THR A 211 -7.57 6.65 24.94
C THR A 211 -6.63 7.61 25.63
N TYR A 212 -6.04 8.52 24.86
CA TYR A 212 -5.13 9.57 25.32
C TYR A 212 -5.85 10.92 25.27
N ARG A 213 -5.55 11.79 26.23
CA ARG A 213 -6.01 13.18 26.32
C ARG A 213 -4.80 14.11 26.36
N HIS A 214 -4.77 15.09 25.48
CA HIS A 214 -3.79 16.16 25.51
C HIS A 214 -4.31 17.30 26.40
N LEU A 215 -3.60 17.61 27.49
CA LEU A 215 -4.10 18.56 28.48
C LEU A 215 -4.07 20.01 27.97
N ALA A 216 -3.07 20.41 27.18
CA ALA A 216 -2.95 21.78 26.68
C ALA A 216 -4.01 22.14 25.62
N GLU A 217 -4.46 21.14 24.85
CA GLU A 217 -5.43 21.33 23.75
C GLU A 217 -6.84 20.88 24.13
N ASP A 218 -6.98 20.27 25.30
CA ASP A 218 -8.17 19.60 25.82
C ASP A 218 -8.83 18.60 24.85
N LYS A 219 -8.03 17.89 24.06
CA LYS A 219 -8.49 16.97 23.01
C LYS A 219 -8.18 15.52 23.35
N LYS A 220 -9.10 14.63 22.93
CA LYS A 220 -9.04 13.19 23.18
C LYS A 220 -8.86 12.42 21.88
N VAL A 221 -8.04 11.37 21.92
CA VAL A 221 -7.78 10.50 20.77
C VAL A 221 -7.65 9.04 21.21
N ARG A 222 -8.32 8.13 20.49
CA ARG A 222 -8.16 6.69 20.70
C ARG A 222 -6.85 6.22 20.05
N GLY A 223 -6.09 5.35 20.71
CA GLY A 223 -4.81 4.83 20.22
C GLY A 223 -4.87 4.28 18.80
N ARG A 224 -5.91 3.52 18.44
CA ARG A 224 -6.14 3.04 17.06
C ARG A 224 -6.20 4.16 15.99
N ARG A 225 -6.53 5.41 16.36
CA ARG A 225 -6.49 6.56 15.43
C ARG A 225 -5.09 7.16 15.28
N LEU A 226 -4.16 6.87 16.19
CA LEU A 226 -2.76 7.27 16.09
C LEU A 226 -1.93 6.25 15.31
N GLY A 227 -2.26 4.96 15.43
CA GLY A 227 -1.60 3.82 14.80
C GLY A 227 -1.81 2.55 15.62
N GLU A 228 -1.51 1.37 15.07
CA GLU A 228 -1.59 0.13 15.87
C GLU A 228 -0.53 0.08 16.97
N ASP A 229 0.66 0.62 16.72
CA ASP A 229 1.76 0.71 17.70
C ASP A 229 1.34 1.51 18.96
N TYR A 230 0.42 2.46 18.80
CA TYR A 230 -0.10 3.31 19.87
C TYR A 230 -1.42 2.79 20.47
N ASN A 231 -1.94 1.68 19.95
CA ASN A 231 -3.10 1.00 20.49
C ASN A 231 -2.68 -0.01 21.57
N LYS A 232 -3.62 -0.56 22.35
CA LYS A 232 -3.29 -1.39 23.53
C LYS A 232 -2.30 -2.52 23.22
N GLY A 233 -2.55 -3.29 22.17
CA GLY A 233 -1.66 -4.40 21.77
C GLY A 233 -0.25 -3.90 21.42
N GLY A 234 -0.12 -2.86 20.60
CA GLY A 234 1.18 -2.31 20.22
C GLY A 234 1.98 -1.75 21.41
N ILE A 235 1.29 -1.17 22.40
CA ILE A 235 1.89 -0.71 23.66
C ILE A 235 2.37 -1.89 24.53
N GLU A 236 1.55 -2.94 24.64
CA GLU A 236 1.92 -4.17 25.37
C GLU A 236 3.14 -4.86 24.72
N ASP A 237 3.18 -4.95 23.40
CA ASP A 237 4.34 -5.46 22.67
C ASP A 237 5.58 -4.56 22.89
N GLY A 238 5.38 -3.24 22.98
CA GLY A 238 6.41 -2.27 23.32
C GLY A 238 7.01 -2.51 24.70
N PHE A 239 6.16 -2.77 25.70
CA PHE A 239 6.58 -3.11 27.05
C PHE A 239 7.39 -4.41 27.08
N GLU A 240 6.93 -5.44 26.38
CA GLU A 240 7.65 -6.72 26.32
C GLU A 240 9.04 -6.56 25.70
N ARG A 241 9.14 -5.85 24.56
CA ARG A 241 10.44 -5.52 23.94
C ARG A 241 11.36 -4.77 24.91
N GLN A 242 10.80 -3.87 25.71
CA GLN A 242 11.58 -3.08 26.66
C GLN A 242 12.04 -3.90 27.87
N ILE A 243 11.20 -4.81 28.37
CA ILE A 243 11.55 -5.78 29.42
C ILE A 243 12.70 -6.67 28.92
N GLN A 244 12.61 -7.21 27.71
CA GLN A 244 13.65 -8.04 27.11
C GLN A 244 14.98 -7.29 26.98
N ARG A 245 14.96 -6.03 26.50
CA ARG A 245 16.15 -5.16 26.41
C ARG A 245 16.80 -4.94 27.77
N ARG A 246 16.01 -4.68 28.82
CA ARG A 246 16.52 -4.49 30.19
C ARG A 246 17.14 -5.79 30.74
N GLN A 247 16.51 -6.94 30.50
CA GLN A 247 17.06 -8.23 30.92
C GLN A 247 18.38 -8.55 30.20
N GLN A 248 18.46 -8.28 28.89
CA GLN A 248 19.68 -8.49 28.12
C GLN A 248 20.81 -7.58 28.60
N LYS A 249 20.54 -6.30 28.88
CA LYS A 249 21.52 -5.36 29.49
C LYS A 249 21.99 -5.81 30.86
N ARG A 250 21.12 -6.33 31.72
CA ARG A 250 21.50 -6.89 33.04
C ARG A 250 22.36 -8.14 32.91
N ARG A 251 22.12 -8.98 31.89
CA ARG A 251 22.93 -10.17 31.61
C ARG A 251 24.32 -9.82 31.07
N THR A 252 24.45 -8.74 30.28
CA THR A 252 25.75 -8.25 29.84
C THR A 252 26.51 -7.56 30.97
N SER A 253 25.84 -6.72 31.79
CA SER A 253 26.50 -6.05 32.92
C SER A 253 26.98 -7.03 34.00
N ASN A 254 26.20 -8.08 34.30
CA ASN A 254 26.63 -9.14 35.24
C ASN A 254 27.77 -10.01 34.68
N ARG A 255 28.00 -10.01 33.35
CA ARG A 255 29.13 -10.73 32.73
C ARG A 255 30.42 -9.90 32.82
N ASP A 256 30.31 -8.58 32.82
CA ASP A 256 31.45 -7.67 32.94
C ASP A 256 31.93 -7.51 34.39
N GLU A 257 31.03 -7.61 35.40
CA GLU A 257 31.42 -7.62 36.83
C GLU A 257 32.05 -8.94 37.32
N ALA A 258 31.84 -10.06 36.61
CA ALA A 258 32.33 -11.38 37.02
C ALA A 258 33.76 -11.71 36.53
N THR A 259 34.50 -10.75 35.98
CA THR A 259 35.86 -10.97 35.45
C THR A 259 36.92 -10.16 36.18
N GLU A 260 37.15 -10.46 37.46
CA GLU A 260 38.52 -10.38 37.99
C GLU A 260 39.31 -11.64 37.55
N ARG A 261 40.16 -11.41 36.55
CA ARG A 261 41.44 -12.10 36.21
C ARG A 261 41.41 -13.49 35.56
N ASP A 262 41.69 -13.53 34.25
CA ASP A 262 42.79 -14.36 33.69
C ASP A 262 43.28 -13.78 32.35
N THR A 263 44.40 -13.06 32.38
CA THR A 263 45.11 -12.57 31.19
C THR A 263 46.01 -13.69 30.67
N GLY A 264 45.52 -14.46 29.70
CA GLY A 264 46.27 -15.51 29.04
C GLY A 264 46.01 -15.59 27.53
N ILE A 265 45.98 -14.47 26.82
CA ILE A 265 46.02 -14.46 25.35
C ILE A 265 47.48 -14.26 24.94
N THR A 266 48.04 -15.22 24.22
CA THR A 266 49.46 -15.22 23.83
C THR A 266 49.67 -14.48 22.51
N GLN A 267 50.87 -13.92 22.31
CA GLN A 267 51.27 -13.23 21.06
C GLN A 267 51.04 -14.10 19.81
N SER A 268 51.17 -15.43 19.97
CA SER A 268 50.91 -16.45 18.95
C SER A 268 49.45 -16.49 18.44
N ASP A 269 48.49 -16.04 19.25
CA ASP A 269 47.07 -16.00 18.86
C ASP A 269 46.78 -14.78 17.99
N TRP A 270 47.45 -13.64 18.27
CA TRP A 270 47.40 -12.45 17.44
C TRP A 270 48.10 -12.64 16.08
N ASP A 271 49.24 -13.34 16.07
CA ASP A 271 49.97 -13.64 14.82
C ASP A 271 49.19 -14.58 13.89
N ARG A 272 48.40 -15.50 14.46
CA ARG A 272 47.52 -16.41 13.69
C ARG A 272 46.37 -15.64 13.04
N PHE A 273 45.73 -14.75 13.79
CA PHE A 273 44.64 -13.91 13.27
C PHE A 273 45.13 -12.95 12.16
N ALA A 274 46.33 -12.38 12.29
CA ALA A 274 46.94 -11.50 11.28
C ALA A 274 47.35 -12.23 9.99
N LYS A 275 47.68 -13.54 10.08
CA LYS A 275 47.97 -14.37 8.90
C LYS A 275 46.69 -14.74 8.14
N ASP A 276 45.64 -15.18 8.85
CA ASP A 276 44.36 -15.57 8.23
C ASP A 276 43.70 -14.39 7.49
N THR A 277 43.76 -13.19 8.08
CA THR A 277 43.20 -11.97 7.46
C THR A 277 43.95 -11.57 6.19
N ASN A 278 45.29 -11.66 6.18
CA ASN A 278 46.10 -11.37 4.98
C ASN A 278 45.91 -12.41 3.87
N GLU A 279 45.70 -13.68 4.22
CA GLU A 279 45.51 -14.77 3.24
C GLU A 279 44.14 -14.65 2.55
N LEU A 280 43.10 -14.27 3.30
CA LEU A 280 41.77 -13.91 2.79
C LEU A 280 41.83 -12.71 1.83
N GLU A 281 42.61 -11.68 2.15
CA GLU A 281 42.76 -10.50 1.29
C GLU A 281 43.51 -10.83 -0.01
N ARG A 282 44.55 -11.67 0.05
CA ARG A 282 45.27 -12.16 -1.14
C ARG A 282 44.37 -13.01 -2.04
N SER A 283 43.55 -13.88 -1.45
CA SER A 283 42.58 -14.70 -2.19
C SER A 283 41.52 -13.84 -2.90
N ARG A 284 41.02 -12.79 -2.23
CA ARG A 284 40.11 -11.80 -2.86
C ARG A 284 40.76 -11.07 -4.03
N LYS A 285 41.98 -10.55 -3.86
CA LYS A 285 42.70 -9.84 -4.94
C LYS A 285 43.02 -10.75 -6.12
N ALA A 286 43.36 -12.02 -5.87
CA ALA A 286 43.58 -13.01 -6.93
C ALA A 286 42.28 -13.33 -7.70
N ALA A 287 41.15 -13.47 -7.00
CA ALA A 287 39.85 -13.71 -7.62
C ALA A 287 39.37 -12.51 -8.46
N GLU A 288 39.59 -11.28 -7.99
CA GLU A 288 39.28 -10.06 -8.75
C GLU A 288 40.18 -9.90 -9.97
N SER A 289 41.48 -10.18 -9.85
CA SER A 289 42.41 -10.16 -10.99
C SER A 289 42.06 -11.20 -12.05
N ALA A 290 41.69 -12.42 -11.63
CA ALA A 290 41.24 -13.48 -12.54
C ALA A 290 39.94 -13.09 -13.27
N ARG A 291 38.99 -12.43 -12.58
CA ARG A 291 37.78 -11.88 -13.22
C ARG A 291 38.11 -10.82 -14.25
N PHE A 292 39.05 -9.92 -13.94
CA PHE A 292 39.45 -8.85 -14.84
C PHE A 292 40.16 -9.39 -16.10
N ILE A 293 41.01 -10.41 -15.94
CA ILE A 293 41.65 -11.11 -17.08
C ILE A 293 40.62 -11.81 -17.94
N ASN A 294 39.62 -12.48 -17.34
CA ASN A 294 38.57 -13.16 -18.09
C ASN A 294 37.69 -12.18 -18.86
N GLU A 295 37.31 -11.06 -18.25
CA GLU A 295 36.54 -10.00 -18.92
C GLU A 295 37.32 -9.35 -20.07
N LYS A 296 38.64 -9.13 -19.89
CA LYS A 296 39.51 -8.64 -20.97
C LYS A 296 39.61 -9.66 -22.11
N ALA A 297 39.81 -10.94 -21.81
CA ALA A 297 39.85 -12.00 -22.82
C ALA A 297 38.51 -12.16 -23.56
N ARG A 298 37.38 -11.92 -22.89
CA ARG A 298 36.06 -11.89 -23.51
C ARG A 298 35.96 -10.75 -24.52
N ARG A 299 36.36 -9.53 -24.13
CA ARG A 299 36.36 -8.35 -25.02
C ARG A 299 37.28 -8.52 -26.22
N ASP A 300 38.50 -9.03 -26.01
CA ASP A 300 39.45 -9.27 -27.09
C ASP A 300 38.92 -10.31 -28.12
N ARG A 301 38.14 -11.31 -27.66
CA ARG A 301 37.45 -12.25 -28.57
C ARG A 301 36.32 -11.59 -29.34
N GLU A 302 35.51 -10.77 -28.67
CA GLU A 302 34.42 -10.03 -29.30
C GLU A 302 34.93 -9.07 -30.37
N GLU A 303 36.03 -8.36 -30.09
CA GLU A 303 36.70 -7.50 -31.08
C GLU A 303 37.20 -8.32 -32.27
N ARG A 304 37.91 -9.43 -32.05
CA ARG A 304 38.37 -10.30 -33.16
C ARG A 304 37.22 -10.81 -34.04
N ILE A 305 36.12 -11.25 -33.43
CA ILE A 305 34.93 -11.70 -34.16
C ILE A 305 34.34 -10.56 -34.99
N GLN A 306 34.35 -9.33 -34.46
CA GLN A 306 33.84 -8.17 -35.18
C GLN A 306 34.76 -7.76 -36.33
N THR A 307 36.08 -7.82 -36.15
CA THR A 307 37.07 -7.55 -37.22
C THR A 307 37.03 -8.61 -38.32
N GLU A 308 36.81 -9.89 -37.97
CA GLU A 308 36.62 -10.98 -38.95
C GLU A 308 35.30 -10.82 -39.73
N ARG A 309 34.25 -10.31 -39.09
CA ARG A 309 32.99 -9.99 -39.78
C ARG A 309 33.15 -8.83 -40.76
N THR A 310 33.79 -7.74 -40.35
CA THR A 310 34.02 -6.59 -41.25
C THR A 310 34.95 -6.92 -42.39
N THR A 311 36.04 -7.67 -42.16
CA THR A 311 36.94 -8.12 -43.25
C THR A 311 36.25 -9.09 -44.21
N ARG A 312 35.40 -10.02 -43.74
CA ARG A 312 34.59 -10.87 -44.64
C ARG A 312 33.57 -10.09 -45.46
N THR A 313 32.98 -9.03 -44.91
CA THR A 313 32.07 -8.15 -45.66
C THR A 313 32.82 -7.36 -46.73
N ILE A 314 34.05 -6.91 -46.46
CA ILE A 314 34.89 -6.18 -47.45
C ILE A 314 35.34 -7.13 -48.58
N ILE A 315 35.80 -8.34 -48.26
CA ILE A 315 36.24 -9.33 -49.27
C ILE A 315 35.09 -9.78 -50.19
N ASN A 316 33.85 -9.80 -49.70
CA ASN A 316 32.68 -10.12 -50.53
C ASN A 316 32.26 -8.97 -51.44
N ASN A 317 32.59 -7.70 -51.09
CA ASN A 317 32.36 -6.56 -51.98
C ASN A 317 33.47 -6.42 -53.05
N ASP A 318 34.72 -6.78 -52.73
CA ASP A 318 35.84 -6.73 -53.68
C ASP A 318 35.84 -7.88 -54.71
N ARG A 319 34.97 -8.89 -54.54
CA ARG A 319 34.82 -10.02 -55.49
C ARG A 319 33.74 -9.82 -56.55
N ASP A 320 32.93 -8.76 -56.46
CA ASP A 320 31.87 -8.46 -57.43
C ASP A 320 32.33 -7.47 -58.52
N ASP A 321 33.48 -6.81 -58.33
CA ASP A 321 34.09 -5.92 -59.31
C ASP A 321 35.41 -6.51 -59.83
N GLY A 322 35.33 -7.43 -60.79
CA GLY A 322 36.50 -7.81 -61.58
C GLY A 322 36.40 -9.14 -62.31
N TYR A 323 35.66 -9.16 -63.43
CA TYR A 323 36.11 -9.66 -64.73
C TYR A 323 35.18 -9.09 -65.82
N GLU A 324 35.61 -8.00 -66.45
CA GLU A 324 35.28 -7.74 -67.85
C GLU A 324 35.99 -8.79 -68.71
N LEU A 325 35.27 -9.38 -69.66
CA LEU A 325 35.66 -9.55 -71.06
C LEU A 325 34.43 -9.80 -71.94
#